data_AF-A0A971NIA6-F1
#
_entry.id   AF-A0A971NIA6-F1
#
_cell.length_a   1.000
_cell.length_b   1.000
_cell.length_c   1.000
_cell.angle_alpha   90.00
_cell.angle_beta   90.00
_cell.angle_gamma   90.00
#
_symmetry.space_group_name_H-M   'P 1'
#
loop_
_entity.id
_entity.type
_entity.pdbx_description
1 polymer ?
#
loop_
_entity_poly.entity_id
_entity_poly.type
_entity_poly.pdbx_seq_one_letter_code
_entity_poly.pdbx_strand_id
1 'polypeptide(L)'
;MASSKKKVVSAICIALVIAFLATLLVSAIGSASAVSQSQIDALKNQQSSIAAQKNAIKEQMSGLESDMGTYLEKKKALDEQNELARQEIELIDEQISIYETLIKDKEEELIEAKKVEEKQKKELRVRMRVMEENGSLSYLAILFKATNFTDFLSKLADINSMMESDKSLEEEYIAARKHVADVKAEY
;
A
#
# COMPACT_ATOMS: atom_id res chain seq x y z
N MET A 1 19.10 -18.42 -21.96
CA MET A 1 20.52 -18.68 -22.33
C MET A 1 20.73 -19.44 -23.64
N ALA A 2 19.85 -20.38 -24.06
CA ALA A 2 20.07 -21.18 -25.28
C ALA A 2 20.02 -20.40 -26.61
N SER A 3 19.21 -19.34 -26.71
CA SER A 3 19.06 -18.54 -27.96
C SER A 3 20.30 -17.68 -28.28
N SER A 4 20.91 -17.06 -27.27
CA SER A 4 22.15 -16.28 -27.45
C SER A 4 23.34 -17.16 -27.86
N LYS A 5 23.43 -18.39 -27.30
CA LYS A 5 24.44 -19.38 -27.72
C LYS A 5 24.28 -19.79 -29.19
N LYS A 6 23.03 -19.96 -29.67
CA LYS A 6 22.75 -20.25 -31.10
C LYS A 6 23.16 -19.10 -32.02
N LYS A 7 22.93 -17.85 -31.61
CA LYS A 7 23.33 -16.65 -32.38
C LYS A 7 24.84 -16.48 -32.46
N VAL A 8 25.57 -16.73 -31.36
CA VAL A 8 27.05 -16.68 -31.34
C VAL A 8 27.66 -17.81 -32.18
N VAL A 9 27.13 -19.03 -32.08
CA VAL A 9 27.55 -20.16 -32.92
C VAL A 9 27.31 -19.88 -34.41
N SER A 10 26.18 -19.25 -34.76
CA SER A 10 25.89 -18.81 -36.13
C SER A 10 26.91 -17.79 -36.66
N ALA A 11 27.30 -16.81 -35.83
CA ALA A 11 28.28 -15.80 -36.22
C ALA A 11 29.69 -16.39 -36.44
N ILE A 12 30.09 -17.36 -35.61
CA ILE A 12 31.37 -18.07 -35.74
C ILE A 12 31.40 -18.93 -37.00
N CYS A 13 30.30 -19.62 -37.33
CA CYS A 13 30.19 -20.40 -38.57
C CYS A 13 30.29 -19.51 -39.83
N ILE A 14 29.68 -18.32 -39.80
CA ILE A 14 29.76 -17.36 -40.93
C ILE A 14 31.20 -16.88 -41.10
N ALA A 15 31.90 -16.55 -40.01
CA ALA A 15 33.31 -16.13 -40.06
C ALA A 15 34.24 -17.24 -40.60
N LEU A 16 34.01 -18.49 -40.22
CA LEU A 16 34.77 -19.64 -40.73
C LEU A 16 34.54 -19.91 -42.22
N VAL A 17 33.31 -19.73 -42.71
CA VAL A 17 32.98 -19.86 -44.14
C VAL A 17 33.64 -18.75 -44.96
N ILE A 18 33.69 -17.53 -44.43
CA ILE A 18 34.39 -16.40 -45.07
C ILE A 18 35.90 -16.66 -45.18
N ALA A 19 36.53 -17.17 -44.12
CA ALA A 19 37.96 -17.51 -44.13
C ALA A 19 38.28 -18.63 -45.14
N PHE A 20 37.42 -19.65 -45.23
CA PHE A 20 37.59 -20.76 -46.16
C PHE A 20 37.43 -20.35 -47.63
N LEU A 21 36.48 -19.45 -47.92
CA LEU A 21 36.27 -18.91 -49.27
C LEU A 21 37.39 -17.96 -49.70
N ALA A 22 37.94 -17.17 -48.76
CA ALA A 22 39.09 -16.30 -49.03
C ALA A 22 40.34 -17.10 -49.42
N THR A 23 40.58 -18.25 -48.77
CA THR A 23 41.70 -19.15 -49.12
C THR A 23 41.53 -19.83 -50.49
N LEU A 24 40.29 -20.03 -50.94
CA LEU A 24 39.99 -20.60 -52.26
C LEU A 24 40.28 -19.62 -53.40
N LEU A 25 40.03 -18.33 -53.17
CA LEU A 25 40.26 -17.25 -54.15
C LEU A 25 41.75 -17.00 -54.42
N VAL A 26 42.62 -17.15 -53.43
CA VAL A 26 44.08 -16.98 -53.59
C VAL A 26 44.70 -18.13 -54.38
N SER A 27 44.16 -19.34 -54.24
CA SER A 27 44.69 -20.55 -54.91
C SER A 27 44.36 -20.62 -56.40
N ALA A 28 43.43 -19.80 -56.90
CA ALA A 28 43.01 -19.79 -58.31
C ALA A 28 43.75 -18.75 -59.17
N ILE A 29 44.59 -17.89 -58.57
CA ILE A 29 45.40 -16.90 -59.30
C ILE A 29 46.82 -17.46 -59.48
N GLY A 30 46.90 -18.57 -60.21
CA GLY A 30 48.15 -19.16 -60.68
C GLY A 30 48.15 -19.18 -62.21
N SER A 31 48.94 -18.29 -62.80
CA SER A 31 49.38 -18.27 -64.21
C SER A 31 48.33 -17.90 -65.27
N ALA A 32 48.66 -16.86 -66.06
CA ALA A 32 47.90 -16.30 -67.17
C ALA A 32 47.53 -17.32 -68.27
N SER A 33 46.41 -18.01 -68.11
CA SER A 33 45.80 -18.92 -69.09
C SER A 33 44.32 -18.61 -69.21
N ALA A 34 43.76 -18.73 -70.41
CA ALA A 34 42.40 -18.35 -70.79
C ALA A 34 41.35 -18.76 -69.73
N VAL A 35 40.55 -17.79 -69.28
CA VAL A 35 39.42 -17.99 -68.38
C VAL A 35 38.52 -19.08 -68.97
N SER A 36 38.39 -20.22 -68.28
CA SER A 36 37.54 -21.31 -68.75
C SER A 36 36.09 -21.05 -68.36
N GLN A 37 35.14 -21.51 -69.18
CA GLN A 37 33.69 -21.31 -68.93
C GLN A 37 33.26 -21.79 -67.53
N SER A 38 33.91 -22.84 -67.00
CA SER A 38 33.66 -23.35 -65.65
C SER A 38 34.08 -22.40 -64.54
N GLN A 39 35.12 -21.58 -64.74
CA GLN A 39 35.52 -20.53 -63.79
C GLN A 39 34.53 -19.36 -63.79
N ILE A 40 33.98 -19.02 -64.96
CA ILE A 40 32.92 -18.01 -65.08
C ILE A 40 31.64 -18.50 -64.40
N ASP A 41 31.25 -19.75 -64.60
CA ASP A 41 30.07 -20.33 -63.97
C ASP A 41 30.25 -20.46 -62.44
N ALA A 42 31.46 -20.79 -61.97
CA ALA A 42 31.79 -20.80 -60.54
C ALA A 42 31.69 -19.40 -59.93
N LEU A 43 32.24 -18.37 -60.59
CA LEU A 43 32.13 -16.98 -60.15
C LEU A 43 30.67 -16.51 -60.13
N LYS A 44 29.86 -16.89 -61.12
CA LYS A 44 28.44 -16.53 -61.21
C LYS A 44 27.61 -17.19 -60.11
N ASN A 45 27.88 -18.46 -59.81
CA ASN A 45 27.26 -19.18 -58.69
C ASN A 45 27.66 -18.57 -57.34
N GLN A 46 28.92 -18.15 -57.20
CA GLN A 46 29.41 -17.50 -55.99
C GLN A 46 28.78 -16.11 -55.81
N GLN A 47 28.61 -15.34 -56.88
CA GLN A 47 27.91 -14.06 -56.86
C GLN A 47 26.44 -14.23 -56.45
N SER A 48 25.76 -15.26 -56.96
CA SER A 48 24.39 -15.59 -56.57
C SER A 48 24.29 -15.97 -55.09
N SER A 49 25.23 -16.77 -54.58
CA SER A 49 25.30 -17.14 -53.17
C SER A 49 25.52 -15.91 -52.26
N ILE A 50 26.43 -15.01 -52.65
CA ILE A 50 26.70 -13.76 -51.91
C ILE A 50 25.45 -12.87 -51.92
N ALA A 51 24.73 -12.78 -53.05
CA ALA A 51 23.50 -12.00 -53.14
C ALA A 51 22.41 -12.56 -52.22
N ALA A 52 22.23 -13.88 -52.18
CA ALA A 52 21.29 -14.54 -51.27
C ALA A 52 21.66 -14.30 -49.79
N GLN A 53 22.94 -14.40 -49.44
CA GLN A 53 23.42 -14.15 -48.07
C GLN A 53 23.24 -12.67 -47.65
N LYS A 54 23.48 -11.72 -48.57
CA LYS A 54 23.23 -10.29 -48.32
C LYS A 54 21.76 -10.00 -48.05
N ASN A 55 20.85 -10.65 -48.77
CA ASN A 55 19.41 -10.52 -48.54
C ASN A 55 18.99 -11.09 -47.18
N ALA A 56 19.48 -12.29 -46.83
CA ALA A 56 19.21 -12.90 -45.53
C ALA A 56 19.71 -12.03 -44.36
N ILE A 57 20.90 -11.42 -44.48
CA ILE A 57 21.43 -10.48 -43.49
C ILE A 57 20.55 -9.24 -43.37
N LYS A 58 20.07 -8.69 -44.50
CA LYS A 58 19.19 -7.52 -44.51
C LYS A 58 17.86 -7.80 -43.83
N GLU A 59 17.28 -8.98 -44.04
CA GLU A 59 16.07 -9.42 -43.34
C GLU A 59 16.31 -9.56 -41.82
N GLN A 60 17.44 -10.14 -41.43
CA GLN A 60 17.81 -10.26 -40.02
C GLN A 60 18.02 -8.91 -39.33
N MET A 61 18.64 -7.94 -40.01
CA MET A 61 18.80 -6.57 -39.50
C MET A 61 17.45 -5.89 -39.30
N SER A 62 16.55 -6.00 -40.29
CA SER A 62 15.20 -5.43 -40.20
C SER A 62 14.41 -6.04 -39.04
N GLY A 63 14.55 -7.35 -38.79
CA GLY A 63 13.90 -8.00 -37.65
C GLY A 63 14.45 -7.51 -36.30
N LEU A 64 15.77 -7.37 -36.17
CA LEU A 64 16.40 -6.83 -34.95
C LEU A 64 15.99 -5.37 -34.67
N GLU A 65 15.84 -4.56 -35.71
CA GLU A 65 15.41 -3.16 -35.60
C GLU A 65 13.95 -3.06 -35.13
N SER A 66 13.08 -3.92 -35.66
CA SER A 66 11.69 -4.07 -35.20
C SER A 66 11.59 -4.55 -33.75
N ASP A 67 12.40 -5.54 -33.37
CA ASP A 67 12.48 -6.03 -31.99
C ASP A 67 12.93 -4.91 -31.04
N MET A 68 13.95 -4.13 -31.44
CA MET A 68 14.47 -3.01 -30.65
C MET A 68 13.40 -1.95 -30.37
N GLY A 69 12.58 -1.58 -31.36
CA GLY A 69 11.45 -0.67 -31.19
C GLY A 69 10.44 -1.21 -30.16
N THR A 70 10.11 -2.50 -30.27
CA THR A 70 9.19 -3.18 -29.34
C THR A 70 9.74 -3.19 -27.90
N TYR A 71 11.05 -3.43 -27.73
CA TYR A 71 11.69 -3.40 -26.40
C TYR A 71 11.75 -1.99 -25.80
N LEU A 72 11.92 -0.95 -26.61
CA LEU A 72 11.89 0.44 -26.14
C LEU A 72 10.50 0.85 -25.68
N GLU A 73 9.45 0.50 -26.43
CA GLU A 73 8.06 0.74 -26.02
C GLU A 73 7.72 0.00 -24.72
N LYS A 74 8.10 -1.28 -24.62
CA LYS A 74 7.92 -2.06 -23.40
C LYS A 74 8.67 -1.46 -22.21
N LYS A 75 9.89 -0.99 -22.42
CA LYS A 75 10.66 -0.30 -21.38
C LYS A 75 9.95 0.97 -20.93
N LYS A 76 9.50 1.82 -21.87
CA LYS A 76 8.77 3.05 -21.55
C LYS A 76 7.51 2.76 -20.74
N ALA A 77 6.72 1.75 -21.13
CA ALA A 77 5.54 1.35 -20.38
C ALA A 77 5.87 0.85 -18.96
N LEU A 78 6.97 0.12 -18.79
CA LEU A 78 7.44 -0.30 -17.46
C LEU A 78 7.95 0.87 -16.62
N ASP A 79 8.63 1.85 -17.22
CA ASP A 79 9.08 3.06 -16.53
C ASP A 79 7.87 3.90 -16.08
N GLU A 80 6.84 4.05 -16.93
CA GLU A 80 5.56 4.70 -16.57
C GLU A 80 4.82 3.94 -15.47
N GLN A 81 4.77 2.61 -15.54
CA GLN A 81 4.16 1.79 -14.50
C GLN A 81 4.89 1.91 -13.16
N ASN A 82 6.22 1.96 -13.18
CA ASN A 82 7.03 2.16 -11.97
C ASN A 82 6.79 3.53 -11.35
N GLU A 83 6.62 4.57 -12.16
CA GLU A 83 6.34 5.91 -11.68
C GLU A 83 4.95 5.99 -11.03
N LEU A 84 3.93 5.40 -11.67
CA LEU A 84 2.59 5.29 -11.08
C LEU A 84 2.61 4.52 -9.76
N ALA A 85 3.33 3.39 -9.70
CA ALA A 85 3.46 2.62 -8.47
C ALA A 85 4.16 3.41 -7.35
N ARG A 86 5.14 4.27 -7.68
CA ARG A 86 5.78 5.17 -6.70
C ARG A 86 4.79 6.20 -6.15
N GLN A 87 3.98 6.81 -7.01
CA GLN A 87 2.94 7.75 -6.60
C GLN A 87 1.85 7.09 -5.75
N GLU A 88 1.46 5.86 -6.08
CA GLU A 88 0.54 5.07 -5.26
C GLU A 88 1.12 4.77 -3.87
N ILE A 89 2.41 4.44 -3.78
CA ILE A 89 3.09 4.24 -2.48
C ILE A 89 3.07 5.53 -1.66
N GLU A 90 3.45 6.66 -2.25
CA GLU A 90 3.45 7.96 -1.54
C GLU A 90 2.05 8.35 -1.03
N LEU A 91 1.01 8.12 -1.84
CA LEU A 91 -0.37 8.37 -1.45
C LEU A 91 -0.81 7.44 -0.30
N ILE A 92 -0.46 6.16 -0.36
CA ILE A 92 -0.77 5.20 0.71
C ILE A 92 -0.03 5.56 2.00
N ASP A 93 1.23 5.97 1.92
CA ASP A 93 2.01 6.40 3.09
C ASP A 93 1.40 7.66 3.75
N GLU A 94 0.93 8.62 2.95
CA GLU A 94 0.19 9.79 3.47
C GLU A 94 -1.12 9.37 4.15
N GLN A 95 -1.87 8.46 3.53
CA GLN A 95 -3.09 7.90 4.13
C GLN A 95 -2.81 7.20 5.45
N ILE A 96 -1.75 6.38 5.52
CA ILE A 96 -1.32 5.70 6.75
C ILE A 96 -1.04 6.73 7.84
N SER A 97 -0.26 7.78 7.54
CA SER A 97 0.08 8.82 8.53
C SER A 97 -1.16 9.56 9.06
N ILE A 98 -2.14 9.84 8.19
CA ILE A 98 -3.42 10.44 8.60
C ILE A 98 -4.20 9.47 9.50
N TYR A 99 -4.31 8.20 9.12
CA TYR A 99 -5.02 7.20 9.94
C TYR A 99 -4.34 6.95 11.28
N GLU A 100 -3.01 6.91 11.35
CA GLU A 100 -2.26 6.79 12.61
C GLU A 100 -2.56 7.96 13.55
N THR A 101 -2.64 9.18 13.01
CA THR A 101 -3.00 10.38 13.79
C THR A 101 -4.44 10.29 14.30
N LEU A 102 -5.39 9.94 13.43
CA LEU A 102 -6.80 9.78 13.80
C LEU A 102 -7.01 8.70 14.86
N ILE A 103 -6.32 7.56 14.73
CA ILE A 103 -6.37 6.48 15.73
C ILE A 103 -5.88 7.01 17.06
N LYS A 104 -4.72 7.69 17.10
CA LYS A 104 -4.17 8.25 18.32
C LYS A 104 -5.12 9.24 18.98
N ASP A 105 -5.70 10.16 18.22
CA ASP A 105 -6.67 11.14 18.74
C ASP A 105 -7.90 10.45 19.33
N LYS A 106 -8.40 9.40 18.67
CA LYS A 106 -9.53 8.59 19.16
C LYS A 106 -9.17 7.74 20.38
N GLU A 107 -7.94 7.23 20.48
CA GLU A 107 -7.45 6.55 21.69
C GLU A 107 -7.40 7.53 22.88
N GLU A 108 -6.90 8.74 22.67
CA GLU A 108 -6.88 9.80 23.70
C GLU A 108 -8.30 10.20 24.13
N GLU A 109 -9.22 10.39 23.18
CA GLU A 109 -10.65 10.66 23.46
C GLU A 109 -11.27 9.53 24.30
N LEU A 110 -11.03 8.27 23.93
CA LEU A 110 -11.54 7.11 24.66
C LEU A 110 -10.96 7.02 26.08
N ILE A 111 -9.68 7.34 26.27
CA ILE A 111 -9.04 7.35 27.59
C ILE A 111 -9.69 8.40 28.49
N GLU A 112 -9.89 9.62 28.01
CA GLU A 112 -10.52 10.69 28.81
C GLU A 112 -11.99 10.37 29.08
N ALA A 113 -12.74 9.87 28.11
CA ALA A 113 -14.13 9.46 28.30
C ALA A 113 -14.27 8.38 29.40
N LYS A 114 -13.40 7.35 29.38
CA LYS A 114 -13.37 6.31 30.42
C LYS A 114 -12.99 6.85 31.80
N LYS A 115 -12.09 7.83 31.86
CA LYS A 115 -11.69 8.47 33.12
C LYS A 115 -12.85 9.27 33.73
N VAL A 116 -13.62 9.97 32.90
CA VAL A 116 -14.86 10.65 33.33
C VAL A 116 -15.89 9.63 33.81
N GLU A 117 -16.12 8.54 33.07
CA GLU A 117 -17.03 7.45 33.48
C GLU A 117 -16.64 6.86 34.84
N GLU A 118 -15.36 6.52 35.04
CA GLU A 118 -14.88 5.93 36.30
C GLU A 118 -14.94 6.92 37.46
N LYS A 119 -14.73 8.22 37.23
CA LYS A 119 -14.94 9.26 38.25
C LYS A 119 -16.40 9.29 38.69
N GLN A 120 -17.33 9.41 37.75
CA GLN A 120 -18.77 9.47 38.03
C GLN A 120 -19.27 8.19 38.72
N LYS A 121 -18.79 7.03 38.25
CA LYS A 121 -19.09 5.73 38.87
C LYS A 121 -18.62 5.64 40.32
N LYS A 122 -17.44 6.18 40.63
CA LYS A 122 -16.90 6.19 42.00
C LYS A 122 -17.74 7.08 42.90
N GLU A 123 -18.10 8.28 42.44
CA GLU A 123 -18.96 9.21 43.17
C GLU A 123 -20.33 8.59 43.43
N LEU A 124 -20.96 8.00 42.41
CA LEU A 124 -22.24 7.31 42.55
C LEU A 124 -22.16 6.13 43.52
N ARG A 125 -21.10 5.32 43.49
CA ARG A 125 -20.87 4.23 44.45
C ARG A 125 -20.73 4.71 45.88
N VAL A 126 -19.98 5.78 46.10
CA VAL A 126 -19.85 6.38 47.44
C VAL A 126 -21.22 6.85 47.92
N ARG A 127 -22.00 7.50 47.05
CA ARG A 127 -23.34 7.96 47.40
C ARG A 127 -24.30 6.83 47.75
N MET A 128 -24.36 5.79 46.93
CA MET A 128 -25.17 4.60 47.20
C MET A 128 -24.76 3.93 48.50
N ARG A 129 -23.45 3.82 48.78
CA ARG A 129 -22.96 3.27 50.06
C ARG A 129 -23.46 4.10 51.24
N VAL A 130 -23.37 5.43 51.17
CA VAL A 130 -23.87 6.32 52.22
C VAL A 130 -25.39 6.14 52.41
N MET A 131 -26.15 5.90 51.35
CA MET A 131 -27.59 5.61 51.45
C MET A 131 -27.86 4.27 52.13
N GLU A 132 -27.12 3.22 51.76
CA GLU A 132 -27.25 1.88 52.35
C GLU A 132 -26.85 1.86 53.83
N GLU A 133 -25.71 2.47 54.17
CA GLU A 133 -25.19 2.55 55.55
C GLU A 133 -26.11 3.37 56.47
N ASN A 134 -26.80 4.38 55.93
CA ASN A 134 -27.75 5.20 56.69
C ASN A 134 -29.21 4.71 56.61
N GLY A 135 -29.47 3.60 55.91
CA GLY A 135 -30.76 2.90 55.83
C GLY A 135 -31.86 3.58 54.99
N SER A 136 -32.81 2.78 54.48
CA SER A 136 -33.92 3.18 53.57
C SER A 136 -34.89 4.26 54.10
N LEU A 137 -34.67 4.77 55.31
CA LEU A 137 -35.46 5.82 55.95
C LEU A 137 -34.70 7.15 56.12
N SER A 138 -33.49 7.30 55.58
CA SER A 138 -32.61 8.43 55.92
C SER A 138 -33.22 9.83 55.68
N TYR A 139 -33.80 10.08 54.50
CA TYR A 139 -34.44 11.38 54.21
C TYR A 139 -35.70 11.62 55.03
N LEU A 140 -36.58 10.61 55.16
CA LEU A 140 -37.78 10.72 55.96
C LEU A 140 -37.45 10.88 57.46
N ALA A 141 -36.42 10.20 57.94
CA ALA A 141 -35.94 10.33 59.32
C ALA A 141 -35.34 11.71 59.59
N ILE A 142 -34.66 12.33 58.62
CA ILE A 142 -34.19 13.72 58.74
C ILE A 142 -35.38 14.69 58.79
N LEU A 143 -36.39 14.51 57.94
CA LEU A 143 -37.62 15.32 57.95
C LEU A 143 -38.37 15.22 59.27
N PHE A 144 -38.59 14.00 59.78
CA PHE A 144 -39.36 13.77 61.01
C PHE A 144 -38.59 14.12 62.30
N LYS A 145 -37.29 14.41 62.22
CA LYS A 145 -36.49 14.97 63.33
C LYS A 145 -36.59 16.49 63.45
N ALA A 146 -37.37 17.16 62.59
CA ALA A 146 -37.57 18.61 62.68
C ALA A 146 -38.19 19.03 64.02
N THR A 147 -37.70 20.13 64.58
CA THR A 147 -38.11 20.62 65.91
C THR A 147 -39.30 21.58 65.87
N ASN A 148 -39.54 22.22 64.72
CA ASN A 148 -40.67 23.13 64.47
C ASN A 148 -40.97 23.23 62.97
N PHE A 149 -42.05 23.92 62.59
CA PHE A 149 -42.51 24.02 61.20
C PHE A 149 -41.50 24.72 60.27
N THR A 150 -40.77 25.73 60.76
CA THR A 150 -39.73 26.42 59.98
C THR A 150 -38.52 25.52 59.72
N ASP A 151 -38.09 24.76 60.73
CA ASP A 151 -37.03 23.74 60.62
C ASP A 151 -37.45 22.61 59.67
N PHE A 152 -38.72 22.20 59.70
CA PHE A 152 -39.27 21.23 58.75
C PHE A 152 -39.20 21.71 57.29
N LEU A 153 -39.63 22.95 57.01
CA LEU A 153 -39.57 23.53 55.66
C LEU A 153 -38.12 23.69 55.16
N SER A 154 -37.19 24.04 56.06
CA SER A 154 -35.76 24.16 55.71
C SER A 154 -35.16 22.79 55.36
N LYS A 155 -35.39 21.78 56.19
CA LYS A 155 -34.96 20.39 55.92
C LYS A 155 -35.59 19.82 54.65
N LEU A 156 -36.83 20.19 54.34
CA LEU A 156 -37.50 19.81 53.10
C LEU A 156 -36.82 20.41 51.88
N ALA A 157 -36.42 21.69 51.95
CA ALA A 157 -35.65 22.33 50.88
C ALA A 157 -34.27 21.68 50.70
N ASP A 158 -33.56 21.41 51.80
CA ASP A 158 -32.24 20.75 51.77
C ASP A 158 -32.32 19.35 51.15
N ILE A 159 -33.32 18.55 51.52
CA ILE A 159 -33.53 17.20 50.97
C ILE A 159 -33.90 17.26 49.50
N ASN A 160 -34.74 18.21 49.08
CA ASN A 160 -35.06 18.38 47.67
C ASN A 160 -33.80 18.68 46.85
N SER A 161 -32.94 19.57 47.35
CA SER A 161 -31.64 19.86 46.71
C SER A 161 -30.72 18.65 46.67
N MET A 162 -30.66 17.84 47.74
CA MET A 162 -29.90 16.59 47.74
C MET A 162 -30.44 15.56 46.74
N MET A 163 -31.76 15.42 46.64
CA MET A 163 -32.41 14.52 45.67
C MET A 163 -32.15 14.95 44.24
N GLU A 164 -32.21 16.25 43.95
CA GLU A 164 -31.85 16.80 42.64
C GLU A 164 -30.38 16.53 42.31
N SER A 165 -29.47 16.72 43.28
CA SER A 165 -28.05 16.41 43.11
C SER A 165 -27.80 14.92 42.87
N ASP A 166 -28.49 14.03 43.58
CA ASP A 166 -28.35 12.57 43.41
C ASP A 166 -28.85 12.12 42.04
N LYS A 167 -29.97 12.70 41.59
CA LYS A 167 -30.50 12.47 40.26
C LYS A 167 -29.55 12.98 39.18
N SER A 168 -28.98 14.18 39.35
CA SER A 168 -27.97 14.71 38.42
C SER A 168 -26.76 13.78 38.34
N LEU A 169 -26.27 13.27 39.48
CA LEU A 169 -25.13 12.36 39.53
C LEU A 169 -25.40 11.05 38.76
N GLU A 170 -26.60 10.49 38.88
CA GLU A 170 -27.02 9.32 38.11
C GLU A 170 -27.09 9.62 36.61
N GLU A 171 -27.72 10.73 36.23
CA GLU A 171 -27.85 11.17 34.83
C GLU A 171 -26.48 11.43 34.20
N GLU A 172 -25.56 12.08 34.92
CA GLU A 172 -24.18 12.32 34.49
C GLU A 172 -23.40 11.02 34.29
N TYR A 173 -23.58 10.02 35.16
CA TYR A 173 -22.98 8.71 34.98
C TYR A 173 -23.54 7.98 33.75
N ILE A 174 -24.86 8.01 33.55
CA ILE A 174 -25.51 7.41 32.37
C ILE A 174 -25.01 8.10 31.09
N ALA A 175 -24.90 9.43 31.09
CA ALA A 175 -24.37 10.20 29.98
C ALA A 175 -22.90 9.84 29.70
N ALA A 176 -22.05 9.74 30.73
CA ALA A 176 -20.65 9.33 30.59
C ALA A 176 -20.52 7.90 30.03
N ARG A 177 -21.34 6.96 30.51
CA ARG A 177 -21.43 5.58 29.99
C ARG A 177 -21.80 5.54 28.52
N LYS A 178 -22.79 6.35 28.13
CA LYS A 178 -23.23 6.45 26.74
C LYS A 178 -22.13 7.04 25.87
N HIS A 179 -21.49 8.12 26.32
CA HIS A 179 -20.38 8.74 25.60
C HIS A 179 -19.22 7.77 25.36
N VAL A 180 -18.84 6.96 26.37
CA VAL A 180 -17.82 5.90 26.18
C VAL A 180 -18.26 4.86 25.15
N ALA A 181 -19.54 4.49 25.12
CA ALA A 181 -20.08 3.55 24.14
C ALA A 181 -20.07 4.13 22.72
N ASP A 182 -20.43 5.41 22.58
CA ASP A 182 -20.44 6.14 21.31
C ASP A 182 -19.00 6.29 20.77
N VAL A 183 -18.05 6.76 21.59
CA VAL A 183 -16.63 6.87 21.21
C VAL A 183 -16.04 5.52 20.84
N LYS A 184 -16.42 4.43 21.55
CA LYS A 184 -15.97 3.07 21.22
C LYS A 184 -16.58 2.52 19.93
N ALA A 185 -17.76 3.00 19.52
CA ALA A 185 -18.37 2.59 18.25
C ALA A 185 -17.75 3.30 17.05
N GLU A 186 -17.19 4.49 17.27
CA GLU A 186 -16.45 5.27 16.28
C GLU A 186 -14.95 4.92 16.19
N TYR A 187 -14.46 4.10 17.12
CA TYR A 187 -13.10 3.54 17.14
C TYR A 187 -13.02 2.23 16.35
#